data_AF-A0A7W9DXH9-F1
#
_entry.id   AF-A0A7W9DXH9-F1
#
_cell.length_a   1.000
_cell.length_b   1.000
_cell.length_c   1.000
_cell.angle_alpha   90.00
_cell.angle_beta   90.00
_cell.angle_gamma   90.00
#
_symmetry.space_group_name_H-M   'P 1'
#
loop_
_entity.id
_entity.type
_entity.pdbx_description
1 polymer ?
#
loop_
_entity_poly.entity_id
_entity_poly.type
_entity_poly.pdbx_seq_one_letter_code
_entity_poly.pdbx_strand_id
1 'polypeptide(L)'
;MLTRFTAILLLMCSVSVSLSGLFVFAGFEMNEGYIAKELCVNKDKPQLHCNGKCYLMKKLKQAEEKEQKQDHQFQKIQLQEPVVYAPFEFKQYAVNAISLRVPFTTGKPVAQLTSIFHPPQLSC
;
A
#
# COMPACT_ATOMS: atom_id res chain seq x y z
N MET A 1 20.26 -11.90 -17.24
CA MET A 1 20.53 -10.47 -17.51
C MET A 1 19.23 -9.67 -17.67
N LEU A 2 18.28 -10.12 -18.50
CA LEU A 2 17.02 -9.42 -18.75
C LEU A 2 16.20 -9.12 -17.48
N THR A 3 16.11 -10.06 -16.54
CA THR A 3 15.40 -9.89 -15.25
C THR A 3 16.01 -8.82 -14.34
N ARG A 4 17.32 -8.60 -14.44
CA ARG A 4 18.01 -7.52 -13.69
C ARG A 4 17.74 -6.16 -14.32
N PHE A 5 17.73 -6.10 -15.65
CA PHE A 5 17.35 -4.87 -16.36
C PHE A 5 15.91 -4.47 -16.10
N THR A 6 14.97 -5.42 -16.12
CA THR A 6 13.56 -5.13 -15.80
C THR A 6 13.40 -4.64 -14.37
N ALA A 7 14.12 -5.22 -13.40
CA ALA A 7 14.08 -4.77 -12.02
C ALA A 7 14.64 -3.35 -11.84
N ILE A 8 15.77 -3.03 -12.47
CA ILE A 8 16.36 -1.68 -12.44
C ILE A 8 15.42 -0.65 -13.09
N LEU A 9 14.78 -1.01 -14.20
CA LEU A 9 13.84 -0.14 -14.90
C LEU A 9 12.62 0.16 -14.02
N LEU A 10 12.05 -0.86 -13.35
CA LEU A 10 10.94 -0.69 -12.41
C LEU A 10 11.31 0.22 -11.23
N LEU A 11 12.52 0.07 -10.68
CA LEU A 11 13.01 0.92 -9.58
C LEU A 11 13.22 2.38 -10.03
N MET A 12 13.75 2.62 -11.23
CA MET A 12 13.87 3.98 -11.76
C MET A 12 12.50 4.62 -11.98
N CYS A 13 11.53 3.86 -12.51
CA CYS A 13 10.18 4.36 -12.70
C CYS A 13 9.51 4.72 -11.37
N SER A 14 9.62 3.91 -10.32
CA SER A 14 9.00 4.22 -9.03
C SER A 14 9.59 5.49 -8.41
N VAL A 15 10.92 5.65 -8.45
CA VAL A 15 11.60 6.84 -7.93
C VAL A 15 11.19 8.10 -8.72
N SER A 16 11.05 7.99 -10.04
CA SER A 16 10.66 9.14 -10.88
C SER A 16 9.28 9.71 -10.56
N VAL A 17 8.35 8.88 -10.07
CA VAL A 17 7.02 9.33 -9.61
C VAL A 17 7.16 10.21 -8.35
N SER A 18 8.01 9.82 -7.41
CA SER A 18 8.27 10.58 -6.17
C SER A 18 9.00 11.91 -6.40
N LEU A 19 9.74 12.03 -7.50
CA LEU A 19 10.49 13.25 -7.86
C LEU A 19 9.65 14.28 -8.62
N SER A 20 8.38 14.00 -8.91
CA SER A 20 7.51 14.85 -9.74
C SER A 20 7.46 16.32 -9.28
N GLY A 21 7.36 16.56 -7.98
CA GLY A 21 7.38 17.91 -7.39
C GLY A 21 8.72 18.64 -7.58
N LEU A 22 9.84 17.91 -7.51
CA LEU A 22 11.18 18.46 -7.74
C LEU A 22 11.37 18.90 -9.19
N PHE A 23 10.81 18.17 -10.15
CA PHE A 23 10.82 18.60 -11.55
C PHE A 23 10.01 19.88 -11.79
N VAL A 24 8.88 20.05 -11.10
CA VAL A 24 8.08 21.29 -11.18
C VAL A 24 8.87 22.49 -10.65
N PHE A 25 9.59 22.30 -9.54
CA PHE A 25 10.42 23.36 -8.96
C PHE A 25 11.64 23.68 -9.84
N ALA A 26 12.37 22.66 -10.31
CA ALA A 26 13.52 22.85 -11.19
C ALA A 26 13.13 23.55 -12.50
N GLY A 27 12.00 23.18 -13.10
CA GLY A 27 11.48 23.85 -14.30
C GLY A 27 11.05 25.30 -14.05
N PHE A 28 10.59 25.62 -12.83
CA PHE A 28 10.32 27.00 -12.44
C PHE A 28 11.61 27.81 -12.35
N GLU A 29 12.64 27.29 -11.69
CA GLU A 29 13.90 28.01 -11.48
C GLU A 29 14.65 28.28 -12.79
N MET A 30 14.65 27.31 -13.71
CA MET A 30 15.26 27.47 -15.04
C MET A 30 14.55 28.54 -15.90
N ASN A 31 13.25 28.79 -15.68
CA ASN A 31 12.43 29.68 -16.49
C ASN A 31 11.80 30.84 -15.69
N GLU A 32 12.31 31.15 -14.50
CA GLU A 32 11.68 32.10 -13.57
C GLU A 32 11.42 33.46 -14.24
N GLY A 33 12.39 33.96 -15.01
CA GLY A 33 12.27 35.25 -15.72
C GLY A 33 11.14 35.28 -16.75
N TYR A 34 10.90 34.19 -17.47
CA TYR A 34 9.78 34.07 -18.41
C TYR A 34 8.45 33.95 -17.65
N ILE A 35 8.43 33.13 -16.60
CA ILE A 35 7.23 32.89 -15.80
C ILE A 35 6.77 34.18 -15.11
N ALA A 36 7.70 34.96 -14.55
CA ALA A 36 7.41 36.23 -13.90
C ALA A 36 6.83 37.28 -14.87
N LYS A 37 7.28 37.30 -16.13
CA LYS A 37 6.84 38.28 -17.15
C LYS A 37 5.54 37.89 -17.84
N GLU A 38 5.41 36.64 -18.26
CA GLU A 38 4.32 36.22 -19.15
C GLU A 38 3.20 35.48 -18.41
N LEU A 39 3.53 34.68 -17.39
CA LEU A 39 2.59 33.75 -16.75
C LEU A 39 2.13 34.18 -15.35
N CYS A 40 2.80 35.16 -14.74
CA CYS A 40 2.46 35.68 -13.42
C CYS A 40 1.18 36.54 -13.48
N VAL A 41 0.18 36.18 -12.67
CA VAL A 41 -1.08 36.95 -12.60
C VAL A 41 -0.93 38.28 -11.86
N ASN A 42 0.15 38.44 -11.07
CA ASN A 42 0.44 39.64 -10.29
C ASN A 42 1.51 40.53 -10.96
N LYS A 43 1.77 40.35 -12.26
CA LYS A 43 2.80 41.12 -12.98
C LYS A 43 2.56 42.63 -12.96
N ASP A 44 1.31 43.07 -12.91
CA ASP A 44 0.91 44.48 -12.84
C ASP A 44 1.02 45.08 -11.42
N LYS A 45 1.43 44.29 -10.44
CA LYS A 45 1.57 44.68 -9.02
C LYS A 45 2.99 44.43 -8.51
N PRO A 46 4.00 45.17 -9.00
CA PRO A 46 5.40 44.97 -8.63
C PRO A 46 5.66 45.11 -7.12
N GLN A 47 4.84 45.90 -6.41
CA GLN A 47 4.91 46.04 -4.95
C GLN A 47 4.75 44.73 -4.18
N LEU A 48 4.14 43.70 -4.78
CA LEU A 48 3.94 42.39 -4.15
C LEU A 48 5.16 41.46 -4.25
N HIS A 49 6.18 41.82 -5.04
CA HIS A 49 7.42 41.03 -5.17
C HIS A 49 7.15 39.53 -5.47
N CYS A 50 6.13 39.26 -6.30
CA CYS A 50 5.62 37.91 -6.52
C CYS A 50 6.57 37.04 -7.35
N ASN A 51 7.22 37.60 -8.38
CA ASN A 51 8.22 36.92 -9.23
C ASN A 51 7.77 35.54 -9.74
N GLY A 52 6.49 35.40 -10.13
CA GLY A 52 5.98 34.13 -10.63
C GLY A 52 5.67 33.06 -9.58
N LYS A 53 5.87 33.32 -8.27
CA LYS A 53 5.55 32.38 -7.18
C LYS A 53 4.08 31.93 -7.17
N CYS A 54 3.16 32.79 -7.60
CA CYS A 54 1.75 32.43 -7.75
C CYS A 54 1.52 31.30 -8.76
N TYR A 55 2.30 31.28 -9.85
CA TYR A 55 2.25 30.23 -10.86
C TYR A 55 2.84 28.93 -10.33
N LEU A 56 3.99 29.01 -9.64
CA LEU A 56 4.61 27.85 -8.99
C LEU A 56 3.64 27.18 -8.01
N MET A 57 3.02 27.96 -7.12
CA MET A 57 2.05 27.47 -6.14
C MET A 57 0.86 26.78 -6.82
N LYS A 58 0.36 27.35 -7.93
CA LYS A 58 -0.72 26.73 -8.71
C LYS A 58 -0.29 25.39 -9.31
N LYS A 59 0.92 25.28 -9.84
CA LYS A 59 1.45 24.04 -10.42
C LYS A 59 1.69 22.96 -9.38
N LEU A 60 2.20 23.32 -8.20
CA LEU A 60 2.38 22.39 -7.09
C LEU A 60 1.03 21.85 -6.61
N LYS A 61 0.04 22.72 -6.41
CA LYS A 61 -1.31 22.30 -6.03
C LYS A 61 -1.97 21.37 -7.07
N GLN A 62 -1.77 21.66 -8.36
CA GLN A 62 -2.26 20.79 -9.43
C GLN A 62 -1.59 19.40 -9.42
N ALA A 63 -0.32 19.30 -9.05
CA ALA A 63 0.38 18.03 -8.90
C ALA A 63 -0.18 17.24 -7.72
N GLU A 64 -0.34 17.89 -6.56
CA GLU A 64 -0.90 17.28 -5.35
C GLU A 64 -2.35 16.78 -5.54
N GLU A 65 -3.21 17.59 -6.16
CA GLU A 65 -4.60 17.17 -6.48
C GLU A 65 -4.64 15.97 -7.42
N LYS A 66 -3.65 15.81 -8.31
CA LYS A 66 -3.57 14.67 -9.23
C LYS A 66 -3.14 13.41 -8.50
N GLU A 67 -2.20 13.51 -7.58
CA GLU A 67 -1.80 12.40 -6.69
C GLU A 67 -2.96 11.96 -5.80
N GLN A 68 -3.67 12.92 -5.18
CA GLN A 68 -4.82 12.62 -4.31
C GLN A 68 -5.97 11.94 -5.08
N LYS A 69 -6.28 12.38 -6.30
CA LYS A 69 -7.29 11.74 -7.15
C LYS A 69 -6.91 10.31 -7.52
N GLN A 70 -5.62 10.06 -7.75
CA GLN A 70 -5.12 8.73 -8.04
C GLN A 70 -5.27 7.81 -6.82
N ASP A 71 -4.92 8.28 -5.62
CA ASP A 71 -5.10 7.54 -4.36
C ASP A 71 -6.58 7.14 -4.14
N HIS A 72 -7.50 8.09 -4.26
CA HIS A 72 -8.94 7.83 -4.14
C HIS A 72 -9.47 6.81 -5.18
N GLN A 73 -8.88 6.75 -6.38
CA GLN A 73 -9.24 5.76 -7.39
C GLN A 73 -8.74 4.37 -7.03
N PHE A 74 -7.53 4.23 -6.48
CA PHE A 74 -7.01 2.97 -5.94
C PHE A 74 -7.85 2.47 -4.76
N GLN A 75 -8.26 3.36 -3.86
CA GLN A 75 -9.08 3.01 -2.70
C GLN A 75 -10.47 2.47 -3.09
N LYS A 76 -11.09 3.03 -4.14
CA LYS A 76 -12.36 2.51 -4.69
C LYS A 76 -12.24 1.11 -5.28
N ILE A 77 -11.09 0.77 -5.86
CA ILE A 77 -10.83 -0.56 -6.44
C ILE A 77 -10.67 -1.61 -5.33
N GLN A 78 -10.06 -1.25 -4.20
CA GLN A 78 -9.86 -2.16 -3.05
C GLN A 78 -11.16 -2.47 -2.29
N LEU A 79 -12.13 -1.54 -2.27
CA LEU A 79 -13.43 -1.75 -1.63
C LEU A 79 -14.41 -2.61 -2.44
N GLN A 80 -14.07 -2.94 -3.69
CA GLN A 80 -14.85 -3.81 -4.54
C GLN A 80 -14.27 -5.24 -4.49
N GLU A 81 -14.04 -5.79 -3.30
CA GLU A 81 -13.85 -7.23 -3.19
C GLU A 81 -15.15 -7.91 -3.64
N PRO A 82 -15.12 -8.80 -4.65
CA PRO A 82 -16.25 -9.67 -4.89
C PRO A 82 -16.39 -10.55 -3.65
N VAL A 83 -17.43 -10.31 -2.85
CA VAL A 83 -17.85 -11.25 -1.81
C VAL A 83 -18.25 -12.53 -2.53
N VAL A 84 -17.31 -13.46 -2.66
CA VAL A 84 -17.56 -14.79 -3.19
C VAL A 84 -18.38 -15.52 -2.14
N TYR A 85 -19.70 -15.45 -2.29
CA TYR A 85 -20.61 -16.30 -1.54
C TYR A 85 -20.46 -17.73 -2.04
N ALA A 86 -19.56 -18.48 -1.42
CA ALA A 86 -19.50 -19.92 -1.58
C ALA A 86 -20.43 -20.55 -0.51
N PRO A 87 -21.48 -21.29 -0.91
CA PRO A 87 -22.24 -22.06 0.07
C PRO A 87 -21.30 -23.06 0.75
N PHE A 88 -21.28 -23.03 2.08
CA PHE A 88 -20.56 -23.99 2.89
C PHE A 88 -21.25 -25.36 2.75
N GLU A 89 -20.64 -26.24 1.97
CA GLU A 89 -21.06 -27.63 1.85
C GLU A 89 -20.34 -28.47 2.91
N PHE A 90 -21.05 -28.79 4.00
CA PHE A 90 -20.51 -29.68 5.03
C PHE A 90 -20.47 -31.12 4.51
N LYS A 91 -19.33 -31.53 3.97
CA LYS A 91 -19.11 -32.93 3.60
C LYS A 91 -18.88 -33.77 4.85
N GLN A 92 -19.91 -34.52 5.24
CA GLN A 92 -19.78 -35.57 6.24
C GLN A 92 -19.02 -36.75 5.62
N TYR A 93 -17.78 -36.93 6.02
CA TYR A 93 -17.01 -38.11 5.65
C TYR A 93 -17.42 -39.26 6.57
N ALA A 94 -17.86 -40.37 5.98
CA ALA A 94 -18.08 -41.59 6.74
C ALA A 94 -16.74 -42.03 7.32
N VAL A 95 -16.58 -41.90 8.64
CA VAL A 95 -15.44 -42.48 9.35
C VAL A 95 -15.68 -43.97 9.37
N ASN A 96 -14.93 -44.71 8.57
CA ASN A 96 -14.90 -46.17 8.71
C ASN A 96 -14.43 -46.48 10.13
N ALA A 97 -15.27 -47.15 10.91
CA ALA A 97 -14.89 -47.60 12.23
C ALA A 97 -13.70 -48.55 12.08
N ILE A 98 -12.50 -48.06 12.37
CA ILE A 98 -11.32 -48.90 12.46
C ILE A 98 -11.52 -49.76 13.70
N SER A 99 -11.80 -51.04 13.51
CA SER A 99 -11.81 -51.99 14.62
C SER A 99 -10.37 -52.15 15.09
N LEU A 100 -9.94 -51.29 16.02
CA LEU A 100 -8.65 -51.41 16.66
C LEU A 100 -8.71 -52.65 17.56
N ARG A 101 -8.23 -53.79 17.06
CA ARG A 101 -8.02 -54.99 17.87
C ARG A 101 -6.80 -54.75 18.75
N VAL A 102 -7.02 -54.14 19.91
CA VAL A 102 -6.00 -54.12 20.96
C VAL A 102 -5.91 -55.53 21.55
N PRO A 103 -4.71 -56.15 21.59
CA PRO A 103 -4.56 -57.41 22.30
C PRO A 103 -4.88 -57.18 23.78
N PHE A 104 -5.66 -58.09 24.37
CA PHE A 104 -6.15 -58.03 25.75
C PHE A 104 -5.04 -57.87 26.81
N THR A 105 -3.79 -58.12 26.43
CA THR A 105 -2.59 -57.96 27.25
C THR A 105 -2.12 -56.52 27.40
N THR A 106 -2.62 -55.59 26.58
CA THR A 106 -2.35 -54.17 26.76
C THR A 106 -3.34 -53.67 27.81
N GLY A 107 -2.85 -53.47 29.05
CA GLY A 107 -3.66 -52.96 30.15
C GLY A 107 -4.47 -51.71 29.74
N LYS A 108 -5.62 -51.50 30.40
CA LYS A 108 -6.51 -50.37 30.09
C LYS A 108 -5.70 -49.07 30.07
N PRO A 109 -5.83 -48.21 29.04
CA PRO A 109 -5.16 -46.92 29.03
C PRO A 109 -5.69 -46.10 30.20
N VAL A 110 -4.81 -45.81 31.16
CA VAL A 110 -5.09 -44.89 32.25
C VAL A 110 -4.86 -43.48 31.71
N ALA A 111 -5.90 -42.65 31.71
CA ALA A 111 -5.76 -41.25 31.36
C ALA A 111 -4.84 -40.56 32.37
N GLN A 112 -3.60 -40.26 31.97
CA GLN A 112 -2.73 -39.41 32.78
C GLN A 112 -3.10 -37.96 32.52
N LEU A 113 -4.01 -37.45 33.35
CA LEU A 113 -4.35 -36.03 33.44
C LEU A 113 -3.25 -35.28 34.19
N THR A 114 -2.08 -35.12 33.58
CA THR A 114 -1.06 -34.21 34.13
C THR A 114 -0.32 -33.47 33.02
N SER A 115 -0.87 -32.32 32.66
CA SER A 115 -0.10 -31.07 32.66
C SER A 115 -1.10 -29.92 32.71
N ILE A 116 -1.16 -29.25 33.86
CA ILE A 116 -1.90 -28.00 34.05
C ILE A 116 -1.19 -26.95 33.20
N PHE A 117 -1.88 -26.48 32.17
CA PHE A 117 -1.38 -25.45 31.28
C PHE A 117 -1.18 -24.15 32.08
N HIS A 118 0.04 -23.65 32.16
CA HIS A 118 0.32 -22.34 32.75
C HIS A 118 0.67 -21.36 31.62
N PRO A 119 -0.06 -20.23 31.49
CA PRO A 119 0.29 -19.20 30.52
C PRO A 119 1.59 -18.48 30.91
N PRO A 120 2.33 -17.93 29.93
CA PRO A 120 3.57 -17.20 30.19
C PRO A 120 3.30 -15.98 31.07
N GLN A 121 4.10 -15.83 32.13
CA GLN A 121 4.02 -14.69 33.02
C GLN A 121 4.65 -13.48 32.32
N LEU A 122 3.84 -12.44 32.12
CA LEU A 122 4.29 -11.16 31.58
C LEU A 122 5.32 -10.56 32.55
N SER A 123 6.55 -10.39 32.08
CA SER A 123 7.57 -9.63 32.81
C SER A 123 7.25 -8.14 32.63
N CYS A 124 7.11 -7.42 33.75
CA CYS A 124 6.82 -5.98 33.79
C CYS A 124 7.87 -5.12 33.07
#